data_AF-A0A9P4NMN9-F1
#
_entry.id   AF-A0A9P4NMN9-F1
#
_cell.length_a   1.000
_cell.length_b   1.000
_cell.length_c   1.000
_cell.angle_alpha   90.00
_cell.angle_beta   90.00
_cell.angle_gamma   90.00
#
_symmetry.space_group_name_H-M   'P 1'
#
loop_
_entity.id
_entity.type
_entity.pdbx_description
1 polymer ?
#
loop_
_entity_poly.entity_id
_entity_poly.type
_entity_poly.pdbx_seq_one_letter_code
_entity_poly.pdbx_strand_id
1 'polypeptide(L)'
;MKASFISSLLMLATGLQAAALPHGPDGDAMDPPAAPALKSASATAQAAGLTSLVSALTTAGLAATVDGLKDVTIFAPTNAAFDAIASVAKGLSKDQLGNVLKYHVVPTTAFSKNLKDGQVVKTLQGGELKISVKGAKVTVNGANVVKADVAINGGVVHVIDAVLLPK
;
A
#
# COMPACT_ATOMS: atom_id res chain seq x y z
N MET A 1 26.15 -51.97 31.26
CA MET A 1 26.27 -53.35 30.76
C MET A 1 25.05 -53.62 29.87
N LYS A 2 25.27 -54.19 28.65
CA LYS A 2 24.37 -54.40 27.49
C LYS A 2 24.33 -53.17 26.54
N ALA A 3 25.08 -53.08 25.41
CA ALA A 3 25.18 -53.95 24.19
C ALA A 3 23.79 -54.13 23.55
N SER A 4 23.52 -53.90 22.26
CA SER A 4 24.25 -54.03 20.97
C SER A 4 23.32 -53.39 19.89
N PHE A 5 23.71 -52.97 18.68
CA PHE A 5 23.70 -53.81 17.47
C PHE A 5 23.95 -52.97 16.17
N ILE A 6 25.05 -53.31 15.45
CA ILE A 6 25.27 -53.57 13.99
C ILE A 6 24.83 -52.63 12.84
N SER A 7 25.69 -52.72 11.80
CA SER A 7 25.51 -52.50 10.34
C SER A 7 25.50 -51.06 9.82
N SER A 8 26.57 -50.56 9.18
CA SER A 8 27.13 -50.97 7.86
C SER A 8 26.09 -50.97 6.75
N LEU A 9 26.01 -49.90 5.95
CA LEU A 9 25.89 -50.00 4.49
C LEU A 9 26.19 -48.66 3.79
N LEU A 10 27.21 -48.70 2.93
CA LEU A 10 27.61 -47.72 1.93
C LEU A 10 26.59 -47.70 0.76
N MET A 11 26.15 -46.53 0.30
CA MET A 11 25.81 -46.35 -1.12
C MET A 11 25.94 -44.88 -1.58
N LEU A 12 26.92 -44.64 -2.45
CA LEU A 12 26.95 -43.52 -3.39
C LEU A 12 25.91 -43.76 -4.50
N ALA A 13 25.09 -42.75 -4.82
CA ALA A 13 24.48 -42.51 -6.15
C ALA A 13 23.79 -41.13 -6.09
N THR A 14 24.31 -40.09 -6.74
CA THR A 14 24.05 -39.71 -8.14
C THR A 14 22.56 -39.49 -8.43
N GLY A 15 22.18 -38.24 -8.75
CA GLY A 15 20.81 -37.97 -9.22
C GLY A 15 20.44 -36.50 -9.35
N LEU A 16 21.17 -35.75 -10.18
CA LEU A 16 20.68 -34.51 -10.77
C LEU A 16 19.47 -34.84 -11.64
N GLN A 17 18.24 -34.65 -11.13
CA GLN A 17 17.03 -34.79 -11.95
C GLN A 17 16.51 -33.41 -12.32
N ALA A 18 17.00 -32.91 -13.45
CA ALA A 18 16.30 -31.92 -14.24
C ALA A 18 15.06 -32.59 -14.88
N ALA A 19 13.87 -32.08 -14.56
CA ALA A 19 12.65 -32.36 -15.30
C ALA A 19 12.13 -31.02 -15.81
N ALA A 20 12.05 -30.88 -17.13
CA ALA A 20 11.54 -29.71 -17.82
C ALA A 20 10.08 -29.91 -18.26
N LEU A 21 9.25 -28.89 -17.98
CA LEU A 21 8.05 -28.39 -18.69
C LEU A 21 6.76 -29.23 -18.64
N PRO A 22 5.53 -28.63 -18.57
CA PRO A 22 5.13 -27.37 -19.22
C PRO A 22 4.25 -26.41 -18.38
N HIS A 23 4.23 -25.10 -18.66
CA HIS A 23 3.02 -24.28 -18.45
C HIS A 23 2.99 -23.01 -19.29
N GLY A 24 1.84 -22.77 -19.94
CA GLY A 24 1.45 -21.51 -20.57
C GLY A 24 1.13 -20.41 -19.55
N PRO A 25 0.66 -19.23 -20.01
CA PRO A 25 0.90 -17.95 -19.37
C PRO A 25 -0.27 -17.52 -18.48
N ASP A 26 -0.27 -17.85 -17.20
CA ASP A 26 -1.30 -17.37 -16.28
C ASP A 26 -0.67 -16.92 -14.96
N GLY A 27 -0.92 -15.66 -14.61
CA GLY A 27 -0.33 -15.02 -13.45
C GLY A 27 -0.93 -15.50 -12.15
N ASP A 28 -0.19 -16.27 -11.37
CA ASP A 28 -0.44 -16.54 -9.95
C ASP A 28 0.86 -17.05 -9.31
N ALA A 29 1.88 -16.21 -9.22
CA ALA A 29 3.01 -16.47 -8.33
C ALA A 29 2.62 -16.02 -6.91
N MET A 30 1.94 -16.94 -6.23
CA MET A 30 1.68 -16.91 -4.80
C MET A 30 3.01 -17.01 -4.04
N ASP A 31 3.54 -15.84 -3.63
CA ASP A 31 4.71 -15.73 -2.74
C ASP A 31 4.28 -16.09 -1.27
N PRO A 32 5.19 -16.64 -0.44
CA PRO A 32 4.88 -17.56 0.66
C PRO A 32 4.33 -16.90 1.94
N PRO A 33 3.70 -17.67 2.85
CA PRO A 33 3.24 -17.15 4.14
C PRO A 33 4.33 -17.32 5.21
N ALA A 34 4.85 -16.23 5.82
CA ALA A 34 5.34 -16.22 7.22
C ALA A 34 5.95 -14.88 7.69
N ALA A 35 5.08 -14.02 8.24
CA ALA A 35 5.26 -13.17 9.43
C ALA A 35 3.86 -12.58 9.72
N PRO A 36 3.53 -11.97 10.89
CA PRO A 36 2.50 -10.95 10.89
C PRO A 36 3.07 -9.74 10.14
N ALA A 37 3.33 -9.91 8.84
CA ALA A 37 3.82 -8.88 7.97
C ALA A 37 2.75 -7.81 7.99
N LEU A 38 3.13 -6.60 8.40
CA LEU A 38 2.30 -5.45 8.13
C LEU A 38 1.86 -5.55 6.66
N LYS A 39 0.59 -5.28 6.37
CA LYS A 39 0.11 -5.39 5.01
C LYS A 39 0.73 -4.24 4.21
N SER A 40 1.11 -4.54 2.99
CA SER A 40 1.47 -3.56 1.96
C SER A 40 0.39 -2.46 1.82
N ALA A 41 0.75 -1.28 1.32
CA ALA A 41 -0.20 -0.18 1.12
C ALA A 41 -1.35 -0.61 0.20
N SER A 42 -1.01 -1.27 -0.91
CA SER A 42 -1.98 -1.79 -1.87
C SER A 42 -2.84 -2.89 -1.24
N ALA A 43 -2.24 -3.83 -0.50
CA ALA A 43 -2.95 -4.90 0.20
C ALA A 43 -3.88 -4.37 1.31
N THR A 44 -3.49 -3.29 1.98
CA THR A 44 -4.31 -2.62 3.00
C THR A 44 -5.46 -1.88 2.37
N ALA A 45 -5.24 -1.18 1.26
CA ALA A 45 -6.29 -0.56 0.48
C ALA A 45 -7.30 -1.61 -0.04
N GLN A 46 -6.82 -2.74 -0.54
CA GLN A 46 -7.67 -3.88 -0.92
C GLN A 46 -8.48 -4.42 0.26
N ALA A 47 -7.82 -4.67 1.41
CA ALA A 47 -8.49 -5.16 2.62
C ALA A 47 -9.51 -4.16 3.19
N ALA A 48 -9.31 -2.86 2.96
CA ALA A 48 -10.23 -1.78 3.31
C ALA A 48 -11.36 -1.59 2.28
N GLY A 49 -11.40 -2.39 1.21
CA GLY A 49 -12.41 -2.29 0.14
C GLY A 49 -12.21 -1.10 -0.81
N LEU A 50 -11.04 -0.47 -0.82
CA LEU A 50 -10.69 0.70 -1.64
C LEU A 50 -10.28 0.28 -3.07
N THR A 51 -11.13 -0.49 -3.72
CA THR A 51 -10.88 -1.09 -5.04
C THR A 51 -10.57 -0.04 -6.11
N SER A 52 -11.19 1.14 -6.07
CA SER A 52 -10.92 2.24 -7.01
C SER A 52 -9.47 2.74 -6.92
N LEU A 53 -8.94 2.88 -5.72
CA LEU A 53 -7.58 3.32 -5.48
C LEU A 53 -6.57 2.27 -5.94
N VAL A 54 -6.84 1.00 -5.64
CA VAL A 54 -6.00 -0.12 -6.05
C VAL A 54 -5.95 -0.22 -7.57
N SER A 55 -7.10 -0.12 -8.24
CA SER A 55 -7.17 -0.11 -9.70
C SER A 55 -6.40 1.05 -10.31
N ALA A 56 -6.44 2.24 -9.69
CA ALA A 56 -5.67 3.40 -10.12
C ALA A 56 -4.16 3.20 -9.95
N LEU A 57 -3.72 2.66 -8.80
CA LEU A 57 -2.31 2.31 -8.55
C LEU A 57 -1.79 1.29 -9.56
N THR A 58 -2.57 0.25 -9.86
CA THR A 58 -2.21 -0.78 -10.83
C THR A 58 -2.15 -0.20 -12.24
N THR A 59 -3.14 0.62 -12.63
CA THR A 59 -3.18 1.28 -13.94
C THR A 59 -2.03 2.27 -14.14
N ALA A 60 -1.62 2.94 -13.07
CA ALA A 60 -0.48 3.84 -13.08
C ALA A 60 0.88 3.13 -12.90
N GLY A 61 0.89 1.81 -12.67
CA GLY A 61 2.11 1.05 -12.38
C GLY A 61 2.82 1.46 -11.09
N LEU A 62 2.12 2.17 -10.19
CA LEU A 62 2.68 2.75 -8.98
C LEU A 62 2.51 1.85 -7.75
N ALA A 63 1.74 0.76 -7.84
CA ALA A 63 1.52 -0.18 -6.73
C ALA A 63 2.85 -0.65 -6.11
N ALA A 64 3.77 -1.18 -6.94
CA ALA A 64 5.07 -1.64 -6.48
C ALA A 64 5.95 -0.50 -5.91
N THR A 65 5.86 0.71 -6.48
CA THR A 65 6.57 1.88 -5.94
C THR A 65 6.05 2.22 -4.56
N VAL A 66 4.73 2.33 -4.40
CA VAL A 66 4.08 2.70 -3.14
C VAL A 66 4.28 1.61 -2.07
N ASP A 67 4.30 0.34 -2.45
CA ASP A 67 4.66 -0.77 -1.55
C ASP A 67 6.16 -0.82 -1.20
N GLY A 68 7.01 -0.33 -2.10
CA GLY A 68 8.44 -0.17 -1.86
C GLY A 68 8.76 0.98 -0.90
N LEU A 69 7.89 1.99 -0.81
CA LEU A 69 8.09 3.14 0.07
C LEU A 69 8.11 2.74 1.55
N LYS A 70 8.89 3.49 2.34
CA LYS A 70 9.10 3.32 3.77
C LYS A 70 8.89 4.68 4.44
N ASP A 71 8.35 4.70 5.66
CA ASP A 71 8.08 5.92 6.43
C ASP A 71 7.18 6.94 5.70
N VAL A 72 6.17 6.44 4.99
CA VAL A 72 5.23 7.29 4.25
C VAL A 72 3.83 7.26 4.86
N THR A 73 3.10 8.33 4.66
CA THR A 73 1.68 8.43 5.00
C THR A 73 0.87 8.49 3.71
N ILE A 74 -0.06 7.57 3.55
CA ILE A 74 -0.90 7.48 2.35
C ILE A 74 -2.31 7.87 2.74
N PHE A 75 -2.78 8.95 2.17
CA PHE A 75 -4.18 9.36 2.27
C PHE A 75 -4.98 8.59 1.23
N ALA A 76 -5.76 7.62 1.68
CA ALA A 76 -6.50 6.73 0.81
C ALA A 76 -7.98 7.16 0.76
N PRO A 77 -8.43 7.84 -0.30
CA PRO A 77 -9.85 8.16 -0.45
C PRO A 77 -10.73 6.93 -0.53
N THR A 78 -11.92 7.02 0.06
CA THR A 78 -12.97 6.00 -0.07
C THR A 78 -13.48 5.89 -1.51
N ASN A 79 -14.12 4.77 -1.86
CA ASN A 79 -14.78 4.65 -3.16
C ASN A 79 -15.85 5.74 -3.36
N ALA A 80 -16.54 6.15 -2.30
CA ALA A 80 -17.49 7.27 -2.34
C ALA A 80 -16.82 8.60 -2.69
N ALA A 81 -15.62 8.86 -2.14
CA ALA A 81 -14.81 10.02 -2.49
C ALA A 81 -14.42 10.00 -3.98
N PHE A 82 -13.99 8.83 -4.47
CA PHE A 82 -13.64 8.61 -5.87
C PHE A 82 -14.83 8.80 -6.80
N ASP A 83 -16.01 8.34 -6.39
CA ASP A 83 -17.27 8.51 -7.13
C ASP A 83 -17.67 10.00 -7.20
N ALA A 84 -17.55 10.72 -6.09
CA ALA A 84 -17.83 12.15 -6.00
C ALA A 84 -16.97 12.99 -6.96
N ILE A 85 -15.74 12.56 -7.26
CA ILE A 85 -14.87 13.21 -8.24
C ILE A 85 -14.81 12.46 -9.57
N ALA A 86 -15.63 11.44 -9.82
CA ALA A 86 -15.50 10.59 -11.01
C ALA A 86 -15.60 11.40 -12.30
N SER A 87 -16.43 12.45 -12.31
CA SER A 87 -16.54 13.40 -13.43
C SER A 87 -15.25 14.17 -13.69
N VAL A 88 -14.52 14.55 -12.63
CA VAL A 88 -13.20 15.21 -12.73
C VAL A 88 -12.13 14.18 -13.10
N ALA A 89 -12.17 13.00 -12.48
CA ALA A 89 -11.22 11.91 -12.72
C ALA A 89 -11.25 11.41 -14.16
N LYS A 90 -12.43 11.39 -14.80
CA LYS A 90 -12.59 11.09 -16.23
C LYS A 90 -11.89 12.09 -17.15
N GLY A 91 -11.67 13.32 -16.69
CA GLY A 91 -10.92 14.35 -17.42
C GLY A 91 -9.42 14.33 -17.16
N LEU A 92 -8.93 13.54 -16.19
CA LEU A 92 -7.51 13.48 -15.85
C LEU A 92 -6.74 12.57 -16.81
N SER A 93 -5.68 13.09 -17.42
CA SER A 93 -4.70 12.28 -18.16
C SER A 93 -3.89 11.37 -17.24
N LYS A 94 -3.24 10.34 -17.80
CA LYS A 94 -2.35 9.41 -17.04
C LYS A 94 -1.31 10.16 -16.18
N ASP A 95 -0.69 11.20 -16.73
CA ASP A 95 0.26 12.05 -16.00
C ASP A 95 -0.37 12.74 -14.80
N GLN A 96 -1.58 13.29 -14.96
CA GLN A 96 -2.30 13.92 -13.85
C GLN A 96 -2.71 12.89 -12.81
N LEU A 97 -3.11 11.68 -13.23
CA LEU A 97 -3.40 10.59 -12.32
C LEU A 97 -2.16 10.26 -11.48
N GLY A 98 -0.99 10.11 -12.10
CA GLY A 98 0.28 9.92 -11.40
C GLY A 98 0.59 11.04 -10.41
N ASN A 99 0.30 12.30 -10.79
CA ASN A 99 0.49 13.45 -9.91
C ASN A 99 -0.46 13.45 -8.71
N VAL A 100 -1.74 13.09 -8.93
CA VAL A 100 -2.75 12.92 -7.87
C VAL A 100 -2.34 11.80 -6.92
N LEU A 101 -1.84 10.67 -7.44
CA LEU A 101 -1.35 9.57 -6.61
C LEU A 101 -0.18 10.03 -5.73
N LYS A 102 0.79 10.76 -6.30
CA LYS A 102 1.90 11.35 -5.54
C LYS A 102 1.45 12.41 -4.54
N TYR A 103 0.35 13.10 -4.79
CA TYR A 103 -0.23 14.08 -3.87
C TYR A 103 -0.90 13.42 -2.66
N HIS A 104 -1.43 12.21 -2.81
CA HIS A 104 -1.96 11.42 -1.70
C HIS A 104 -0.87 10.74 -0.86
N VAL A 105 0.36 10.67 -1.36
CA VAL A 105 1.50 10.11 -0.64
C VAL A 105 2.30 11.24 -0.01
N VAL A 106 2.52 11.16 1.29
CA VAL A 106 3.38 12.06 2.05
C VAL A 106 4.62 11.27 2.48
N PRO A 107 5.84 11.65 2.07
CA PRO A 107 7.09 11.00 2.48
C PRO A 107 7.47 11.34 3.92
N THR A 108 6.53 11.20 4.84
CA THR A 108 6.67 11.45 6.25
C THR A 108 5.63 10.62 6.98
N THR A 109 6.03 9.96 8.06
CA THR A 109 5.14 9.19 8.92
C THR A 109 4.42 10.15 9.87
N ALA A 110 3.14 10.39 9.61
CA ALA A 110 2.31 11.33 10.33
C ALA A 110 1.11 10.59 10.91
N PHE A 111 1.26 10.08 12.13
CA PHE A 111 0.15 9.52 12.90
C PHE A 111 -0.78 10.62 13.37
N SER A 112 -2.08 10.34 13.55
CA SER A 112 -3.04 11.37 13.98
C SER A 112 -2.70 11.95 15.36
N LYS A 113 -1.96 11.22 16.19
CA LYS A 113 -1.42 11.73 17.47
C LYS A 113 -0.31 12.77 17.32
N ASN A 114 0.40 12.75 16.20
CA ASN A 114 1.47 13.68 15.88
C ASN A 114 0.98 14.86 15.02
N LEU A 115 -0.26 14.77 14.52
CA LEU A 115 -0.90 15.83 13.74
C LEU A 115 -1.34 16.98 14.64
N LYS A 116 -0.92 18.19 14.26
CA LYS A 116 -1.30 19.45 14.94
C LYS A 116 -2.29 20.22 14.08
N ASP A 117 -3.20 20.95 14.72
CA ASP A 117 -4.07 21.88 14.00
C ASP A 117 -3.24 22.92 13.26
N GLY A 118 -3.58 23.16 11.99
CA GLY A 118 -2.85 24.08 11.13
C GLY A 118 -1.52 23.56 10.59
N GLN A 119 -1.14 22.31 10.89
CA GLN A 119 0.09 21.73 10.38
C GLN A 119 0.04 21.59 8.86
N VAL A 120 1.13 21.95 8.20
CA VAL A 120 1.30 21.76 6.76
C VAL A 120 2.30 20.64 6.54
N VAL A 121 1.93 19.64 5.75
CA VAL A 121 2.80 18.53 5.37
C VAL A 121 3.06 18.56 3.87
N LYS A 122 4.29 18.28 3.46
CA LYS A 122 4.67 18.26 2.05
C LYS A 122 4.47 16.86 1.46
N THR A 123 3.76 16.80 0.34
CA THR A 123 3.49 15.54 -0.39
C THR A 123 4.67 15.15 -1.27
N LEU A 124 4.64 13.92 -1.78
CA LEU A 124 5.65 13.42 -2.72
C LEU A 124 5.60 14.16 -4.05
N GLN A 125 4.43 14.69 -4.42
CA GLN A 125 4.26 15.56 -5.58
C GLN A 125 4.96 16.92 -5.40
N GLY A 126 5.22 17.33 -4.15
CA GLY A 126 5.81 18.62 -3.78
C GLY A 126 4.78 19.64 -3.32
N GLY A 127 3.49 19.39 -3.53
CA GLY A 127 2.41 20.21 -3.00
C GLY A 127 2.19 20.04 -1.50
N GLU A 128 1.52 21.00 -0.89
CA GLU A 128 1.30 21.07 0.54
C GLU A 128 -0.12 20.61 0.91
N LEU A 129 -0.23 19.80 1.97
CA LEU A 129 -1.47 19.40 2.59
C LEU A 129 -1.58 20.08 3.95
N LYS A 130 -2.63 20.90 4.10
CA LYS A 130 -2.96 21.53 5.37
C LYS A 130 -3.84 20.60 6.18
N ILE A 131 -3.34 20.21 7.34
CA ILE A 131 -4.05 19.41 8.32
C ILE A 131 -4.72 20.37 9.30
N SER A 132 -5.94 20.05 9.68
CA SER A 132 -6.72 20.81 10.66
C SER A 132 -7.37 19.82 11.61
N VAL A 133 -7.26 20.09 12.90
CA VAL A 133 -7.75 19.21 13.96
C VAL A 133 -8.75 19.99 14.78
N LYS A 134 -10.03 19.68 14.61
CA LYS A 134 -11.13 20.27 15.40
C LYS A 134 -11.65 19.24 16.39
N GLY A 135 -11.16 19.31 17.63
CA GLY A 135 -11.53 18.39 18.69
C GLY A 135 -11.07 16.96 18.35
N ALA A 136 -12.02 16.04 18.17
CA ALA A 136 -11.75 14.66 17.76
C ALA A 136 -11.74 14.43 16.23
N LYS A 137 -12.04 15.46 15.42
CA LYS A 137 -12.08 15.35 13.96
C LYS A 137 -10.80 15.90 13.35
N VAL A 138 -10.16 15.09 12.51
CA VAL A 138 -9.02 15.49 11.69
C VAL A 138 -9.50 15.69 10.26
N THR A 139 -9.17 16.84 9.68
CA THR A 139 -9.39 17.15 8.27
C THR A 139 -8.07 17.47 7.57
N VAL A 140 -7.96 17.07 6.31
CA VAL A 140 -6.77 17.25 5.48
C VAL A 140 -7.21 17.97 4.21
N ASN A 141 -6.81 19.23 4.06
CA ASN A 141 -7.18 20.11 2.95
C ASN A 141 -8.71 20.16 2.70
N GLY A 142 -9.49 20.03 3.77
CA GLY A 142 -10.97 19.96 3.72
C GLY A 142 -11.56 18.54 3.66
N ALA A 143 -10.77 17.51 3.39
CA ALA A 143 -11.19 16.11 3.43
C ALA A 143 -11.25 15.61 4.88
N ASN A 144 -12.33 14.94 5.29
CA ASN A 144 -12.45 14.38 6.63
C ASN A 144 -11.79 12.99 6.70
N VAL A 145 -10.98 12.77 7.73
CA VAL A 145 -10.40 11.45 7.98
C VAL A 145 -11.45 10.55 8.62
N VAL A 146 -11.92 9.55 7.87
CA VAL A 146 -12.91 8.57 8.33
C VAL A 146 -12.25 7.48 9.17
N LYS A 147 -11.04 7.06 8.75
CA LYS A 147 -10.27 6.04 9.46
C LYS A 147 -8.80 6.40 9.44
N ALA A 148 -8.27 6.80 10.58
CA ALA A 148 -6.87 7.14 10.72
C ALA A 148 -6.02 5.97 11.26
N ASP A 149 -4.70 6.14 11.22
CA ASP A 149 -3.70 5.33 11.92
C ASP A 149 -3.71 3.84 11.51
N VAL A 150 -3.95 3.56 10.22
CA VAL A 150 -3.86 2.19 9.71
C VAL A 150 -2.40 1.87 9.41
N ALA A 151 -1.74 1.14 10.31
CA ALA A 151 -0.34 0.76 10.13
C ALA A 151 -0.16 -0.23 8.96
N ILE A 152 0.79 0.08 8.08
CA ILE A 152 1.14 -0.73 6.90
C ILE A 152 2.64 -0.99 6.85
N ASN A 153 3.07 -1.93 6.00
CA ASN A 153 4.49 -2.22 5.81
C ASN A 153 5.14 -1.05 5.06
N GLY A 154 5.86 -0.21 5.80
CA GLY A 154 6.49 0.99 5.25
C GLY A 154 5.68 2.29 5.44
N GLY A 155 4.68 2.33 6.33
CA GLY A 155 3.98 3.57 6.57
C GLY A 155 2.66 3.52 7.35
N VAL A 156 1.84 4.53 7.13
CA VAL A 156 0.49 4.68 7.69
C VAL A 156 -0.49 5.03 6.59
N VAL A 157 -1.65 4.38 6.57
CA VAL A 157 -2.78 4.74 5.71
C VAL A 157 -3.81 5.50 6.53
N HIS A 158 -4.27 6.63 6.00
CA HIS A 158 -5.42 7.37 6.51
C HIS A 158 -6.52 7.37 5.46
N VAL A 159 -7.65 6.77 5.79
CA VAL A 159 -8.83 6.75 4.94
C VAL A 159 -9.57 8.07 5.05
N ILE A 160 -9.81 8.73 3.92
CA ILE A 160 -10.49 10.02 3.83
C ILE A 160 -11.76 9.93 2.98
N ASP A 161 -12.75 10.77 3.24
CA ASP A 161 -14.02 10.83 2.51
C ASP A 161 -13.99 11.73 1.26
N ALA A 162 -12.88 12.40 0.97
CA ALA A 162 -12.72 13.23 -0.21
C ALA A 162 -11.38 12.96 -0.92
N VAL A 163 -11.32 13.18 -2.23
CA VAL A 163 -10.07 13.02 -2.99
C VAL A 163 -9.28 14.33 -2.99
N LEU A 164 -7.99 14.23 -2.72
CA LEU A 164 -7.06 15.35 -2.71
C LEU A 164 -6.54 15.60 -4.13
N LEU A 165 -6.96 16.70 -4.74
CA LEU A 165 -6.47 17.11 -6.05
C LEU A 165 -5.38 18.18 -5.89
N PRO A 166 -4.21 18.03 -6.53
CA PRO A 166 -3.22 19.10 -6.58
C PRO A 166 -3.83 20.29 -7.34
N LYS A 167 -3.66 21.50 -6.79
CA LYS A 167 -4.05 22.75 -7.45
C LYS A 167 -2.95 23.27 -8.36
#